data_AF-A0A354YX25-F1
#
_entry.id   AF-A0A354YX25-F1
#
_cell.length_a   1.000
_cell.length_b   1.000
_cell.length_c   1.000
_cell.angle_alpha   90.00
_cell.angle_beta   90.00
_cell.angle_gamma   90.00
#
_symmetry.space_group_name_H-M   'P 1'
#
loop_
_entity.id
_entity.type
_entity.pdbx_description
1 polymer ?
#
loop_
_entity_poly.entity_id
_entity_poly.type
_entity_poly.pdbx_seq_one_letter_code
_entity_poly.pdbx_strand_id
1 'polypeptide(L)'
;EVFAQNETLSEIYSRVAGSSAPIDQCLKQFEDRLLEFYSRNIEYGIKKGIFKNIPVSPIAHSILAMEKFSLHKWVVLKAITKEEMIEMVLSFHKTLAVGLLVVND
;
A
#
# COMPACT_ATOMS: atom_id res chain seq x y z
N GLU A 1 5.02 5.69 9.03
CA GLU A 1 5.88 5.53 10.22
C GLU A 1 5.68 4.22 10.98
N VAL A 2 4.45 3.70 11.11
CA VAL A 2 4.17 2.45 11.86
C VAL A 2 5.02 1.25 11.41
N PHE A 3 5.18 1.01 10.11
CA PHE A 3 6.07 -0.06 9.61
C PHE A 3 7.53 0.14 10.04
N ALA A 4 8.04 1.38 9.96
CA ALA A 4 9.41 1.66 10.36
C ALA A 4 9.64 1.58 11.88
N GLN A 5 8.62 1.84 12.70
CA GLN A 5 8.69 1.64 14.15
C GLN A 5 8.67 0.16 14.55
N ASN A 6 8.16 -0.72 13.66
CA ASN A 6 8.06 -2.15 13.86
C ASN A 6 8.94 -2.89 12.85
N GLU A 7 10.22 -2.51 12.75
CA GLU A 7 11.11 -2.96 11.67
C GLU A 7 11.26 -4.49 11.62
N THR A 8 11.45 -5.15 12.77
CA THR A 8 11.61 -6.62 12.83
C THR A 8 10.36 -7.36 12.38
N LEU A 9 9.17 -6.91 12.81
CA LEU A 9 7.90 -7.48 12.35
C LEU A 9 7.68 -7.20 10.85
N SER A 10 8.06 -6.00 10.39
CA SER A 10 7.99 -5.63 8.97
C SER A 10 8.89 -6.49 8.10
N GLU A 11 10.05 -6.89 8.61
CA GLU A 11 10.95 -7.83 7.94
C GLU A 11 10.33 -9.24 7.85
N ILE A 12 9.78 -9.75 8.95
CA ILE A 12 9.07 -11.05 8.94
C ILE A 12 7.93 -11.02 7.92
N TYR A 13 7.06 -10.01 8.00
CA TYR A 13 5.97 -9.79 7.06
C TYR A 13 6.44 -9.79 5.60
N SER A 14 7.58 -9.16 5.32
CA SER A 14 8.13 -9.03 3.97
C SER A 14 8.87 -10.28 3.46
N ARG A 15 9.20 -11.24 4.32
CA ARG A 15 9.93 -12.47 3.97
C ARG A 15 9.04 -13.70 3.86
N VAL A 16 7.98 -13.79 4.65
CA VAL A 16 7.21 -15.04 4.81
C VAL A 16 6.02 -15.17 3.86
N ALA A 17 5.72 -14.14 3.07
CA ALA A 17 4.65 -14.20 2.07
C ALA A 17 4.93 -15.27 0.99
N GLY A 18 3.97 -16.16 0.76
CA GLY A 18 4.08 -17.28 -0.17
C GLY A 18 4.85 -18.49 0.37
N SER A 19 5.21 -18.49 1.67
CA SER A 19 5.99 -19.59 2.27
C SER A 19 5.17 -20.85 2.55
N SER A 20 3.89 -20.70 2.91
CA SER A 20 2.97 -21.80 3.17
C SER A 20 1.54 -21.31 3.30
N ALA A 21 0.56 -22.16 2.99
CA ALA A 21 -0.86 -21.81 3.07
C ALA A 21 -1.31 -21.30 4.47
N PRO A 22 -0.86 -21.88 5.61
CA PRO A 22 -1.24 -21.34 6.93
C PRO A 22 -0.69 -19.94 7.19
N ILE A 23 0.56 -19.66 6.78
CA ILE A 23 1.17 -18.34 6.93
C ILE A 23 0.46 -17.33 6.01
N ASP A 24 0.19 -17.72 4.77
CA ASP A 24 -0.52 -16.88 3.81
C ASP A 24 -1.94 -16.55 4.29
N GLN A 25 -2.60 -17.47 5.00
CA GLN A 25 -3.90 -17.19 5.61
C GLN A 25 -3.80 -16.12 6.72
N CYS A 26 -2.76 -16.16 7.56
CA CYS A 26 -2.52 -15.12 8.55
C CYS A 26 -2.25 -13.75 7.89
N LEU A 27 -1.42 -13.73 6.86
CA LEU A 27 -1.13 -12.51 6.08
C LEU A 27 -2.39 -11.97 5.40
N LYS A 28 -3.19 -12.86 4.79
CA LYS A 28 -4.43 -12.49 4.14
C LYS A 28 -5.40 -11.81 5.11
N GLN A 29 -5.58 -12.34 6.31
CA GLN A 29 -6.47 -11.71 7.30
C GLN A 29 -6.01 -10.31 7.71
N PHE A 30 -4.70 -10.11 7.85
CA PHE A 30 -4.12 -8.81 8.13
C PHE A 30 -4.33 -7.83 6.97
N GLU A 31 -4.03 -8.27 5.74
CA GLU A 31 -4.14 -7.46 4.53
C GLU A 31 -5.58 -7.14 4.18
N ASP A 32 -6.51 -8.09 4.30
CA ASP A 32 -7.94 -7.88 4.10
C ASP A 32 -8.47 -6.76 5.01
N ARG A 33 -8.00 -6.71 6.26
CA ARG A 33 -8.39 -5.65 7.21
C ARG A 33 -7.87 -4.27 6.81
N LEU A 34 -6.64 -4.19 6.28
CA LEU A 34 -6.10 -2.95 5.74
C LEU A 34 -6.85 -2.51 4.48
N LEU A 35 -7.13 -3.45 3.58
CA LEU A 35 -7.88 -3.20 2.35
C LEU A 35 -9.29 -2.70 2.63
N GLU A 36 -9.99 -3.26 3.61
CA GLU A 36 -11.30 -2.78 4.05
C GLU A 36 -11.21 -1.34 4.55
N PHE A 37 -10.21 -1.04 5.39
CA PHE A 37 -9.99 0.31 5.90
C PHE A 37 -9.69 1.32 4.78
N TYR A 38 -8.78 0.98 3.86
CA TYR A 38 -8.47 1.82 2.70
C TYR A 38 -9.71 2.04 1.82
N SER A 39 -10.47 0.98 1.57
CA SER A 39 -11.68 1.05 0.75
C SER A 39 -12.71 2.01 1.34
N ARG A 40 -12.98 1.92 2.64
CA ARG A 40 -13.93 2.82 3.32
C ARG A 40 -13.51 4.29 3.25
N ASN A 41 -12.21 4.57 3.35
CA ASN A 41 -11.70 5.93 3.26
C ASN A 41 -11.84 6.50 1.85
N ILE A 42 -11.58 5.69 0.82
CA ILE A 42 -11.77 6.07 -0.58
C ILE A 42 -13.26 6.30 -0.88
N GLU A 43 -14.13 5.37 -0.47
CA GLU A 43 -15.58 5.50 -0.61
C GLU A 43 -16.12 6.78 0.03
N TYR A 44 -15.60 7.16 1.20
CA TYR A 44 -15.96 8.40 1.86
C TYR A 44 -15.59 9.62 1.01
N GLY A 45 -14.37 9.66 0.46
CA GLY A 45 -13.93 10.73 -0.44
C GLY A 45 -14.77 10.82 -1.72
N ILE A 46 -15.18 9.67 -2.29
CA ILE A 46 -16.11 9.62 -3.43
C ILE A 46 -17.46 10.21 -3.04
N LYS A 47 -18.05 9.80 -1.90
CA LYS A 47 -19.33 10.31 -1.41
C LYS A 47 -19.32 11.81 -1.12
N LYS A 48 -18.16 12.37 -0.79
CA LYS A 48 -17.97 13.82 -0.59
C LYS A 48 -17.68 14.59 -1.87
N GLY A 49 -17.62 13.93 -3.02
CA GLY A 49 -17.28 14.54 -4.31
C GLY A 49 -15.82 14.98 -4.42
N ILE A 50 -14.95 14.50 -3.53
CA ILE A 50 -13.51 14.82 -3.52
C ILE A 50 -12.77 13.91 -4.51
N PHE A 51 -13.15 12.63 -4.57
CA PHE A 51 -12.56 11.65 -5.48
C PHE A 51 -13.51 11.28 -6.61
N LYS A 52 -12.96 10.93 -7.78
CA LYS A 52 -13.73 10.39 -8.91
C LYS A 52 -14.44 9.11 -8.51
N ASN A 53 -15.67 8.91 -8.99
CA ASN A 53 -16.42 7.68 -8.77
C ASN A 53 -15.87 6.55 -9.65
N ILE A 54 -14.87 5.84 -9.14
CA ILE A 54 -14.19 4.72 -9.80
C ILE A 54 -14.22 3.48 -8.91
N PRO A 55 -13.96 2.26 -9.44
CA PRO A 55 -13.87 1.06 -8.62
C PRO A 55 -12.84 1.21 -7.50
N VAL A 56 -13.28 1.00 -6.26
CA VAL A 56 -12.46 1.27 -5.06
C VAL A 56 -11.41 0.20 -4.81
N SER A 57 -11.77 -1.07 -4.98
CA SER A 57 -10.89 -2.20 -4.68
C SER A 57 -9.54 -2.15 -5.43
N PRO A 58 -9.49 -1.86 -6.74
CA PRO A 58 -8.21 -1.70 -7.45
C PRO A 58 -7.31 -0.62 -6.85
N ILE A 59 -7.89 0.50 -6.40
CA ILE A 59 -7.13 1.59 -5.79
C ILE A 59 -6.58 1.15 -4.43
N ALA A 60 -7.41 0.54 -3.57
CA ALA A 60 -6.96 0.03 -2.28
C ALA A 60 -5.82 -1.01 -2.41
N HIS A 61 -5.92 -1.93 -3.38
CA HIS A 61 -4.87 -2.91 -3.64
C HIS A 61 -3.60 -2.26 -4.18
N SER A 62 -3.70 -1.25 -5.04
CA SER A 62 -2.52 -0.54 -5.56
C SER A 62 -1.73 0.17 -4.45
N ILE A 63 -2.43 0.75 -3.48
CA ILE A 63 -1.85 1.39 -2.29
C ILE A 63 -1.09 0.34 -1.47
N LEU A 64 -1.77 -0.73 -1.07
CA LEU A 64 -1.15 -1.79 -0.27
C LEU A 64 0.03 -2.44 -0.99
N ALA A 65 -0.08 -2.68 -2.30
CA ALA A 65 1.01 -3.25 -3.10
C ALA A 65 2.23 -2.34 -3.15
N MET A 66 2.03 -1.03 -3.35
CA MET A 66 3.12 -0.05 -3.37
C MET A 66 3.83 0.01 -2.01
N GLU A 67 3.06 0.03 -0.92
CA GLU A 67 3.59 0.00 0.45
C GLU A 67 4.39 -1.29 0.71
N LYS A 68 3.81 -2.47 0.41
CA LYS A 68 4.46 -3.77 0.58
C LYS A 68 5.77 -3.88 -0.19
N PHE A 69 5.76 -3.48 -1.46
CA PHE A 69 6.93 -3.60 -2.32
C PHE A 69 8.05 -2.67 -1.87
N SER A 70 7.72 -1.42 -1.54
CA SER A 70 8.69 -0.45 -1.04
C SER A 70 9.28 -0.90 0.31
N LEU A 71 8.44 -1.44 1.20
CA LEU A 71 8.86 -2.01 2.47
C LEU A 71 9.85 -3.17 2.27
N HIS A 72 9.55 -4.10 1.37
CA HIS A 72 10.45 -5.21 1.03
C HIS A 72 11.80 -4.72 0.49
N LYS A 73 11.79 -3.73 -0.43
CA LYS A 73 13.04 -3.14 -0.96
C LYS A 73 13.91 -2.52 0.13
N TRP A 74 13.30 -1.83 1.10
CA TRP A 74 14.02 -1.23 2.21
C TRP A 74 14.50 -2.26 3.22
N VAL A 75 13.60 -3.09 3.78
CA VAL A 75 13.91 -3.91 4.95
C VAL A 75 14.55 -5.26 4.59
N VAL A 76 14.22 -5.86 3.43
CA VAL A 76 14.74 -7.17 3.02
C VAL A 76 15.93 -7.01 2.07
N LEU A 77 15.74 -6.28 0.97
CA LEU A 77 16.76 -6.15 -0.07
C LEU A 77 17.85 -5.14 0.31
N LYS A 78 17.59 -4.25 1.28
CA LYS A 78 18.45 -3.11 1.65
C LYS A 78 18.86 -2.28 0.42
N ALA A 79 17.97 -2.21 -0.58
CA ALA A 79 18.24 -1.61 -1.89
C ALA A 79 17.89 -0.11 -1.95
N ILE A 80 17.13 0.37 -0.96
CA ILE A 80 16.76 1.77 -0.78
C ILE A 80 16.84 2.11 0.71
N THR A 81 17.03 3.38 1.03
CA THR A 81 16.93 3.92 2.38
C THR A 81 15.48 4.02 2.85
N LYS A 82 15.29 4.26 4.15
CA LYS A 82 13.96 4.49 4.73
C LYS A 82 13.31 5.73 4.14
N GLU A 83 14.10 6.79 3.94
CA GLU A 83 13.67 8.07 3.39
C GLU A 83 13.23 7.92 1.93
N GLU A 84 14.01 7.22 1.10
CA GLU A 84 13.67 6.93 -0.30
C GLU A 84 12.38 6.07 -0.39
N MET A 85 12.21 5.10 0.51
CA MET A 85 10.97 4.32 0.59
C MET A 85 9.75 5.22 0.85
N ILE A 86 9.84 6.14 1.81
CA ILE A 86 8.76 7.07 2.13
C ILE A 86 8.48 8.00 0.94
N GLU A 87 9.52 8.58 0.34
CA GLU A 87 9.39 9.47 -0.81
C GLU A 87 8.73 8.78 -2.00
N MET A 88 9.13 7.54 -2.31
CA MET A 88 8.56 6.75 -3.39
C MET A 88 7.05 6.53 -3.22
N VAL A 89 6.63 6.15 -2.01
CA VAL A 89 5.21 5.92 -1.69
C VAL A 89 4.42 7.24 -1.79
N LEU A 90 4.94 8.35 -1.23
CA LEU A 90 4.26 9.65 -1.29
C LEU A 90 4.16 10.17 -2.73
N SER A 91 5.21 10.03 -3.53
CA SER A 91 5.22 10.43 -4.94
C SER A 91 4.18 9.64 -5.73
N PHE A 92 4.08 8.32 -5.51
CA PHE A 92 3.05 7.49 -6.15
C PHE A 92 1.63 7.98 -5.81
N HIS A 93 1.33 8.21 -4.53
CA HIS A 93 0.01 8.69 -4.10
C HIS A 93 -0.33 10.07 -4.68
N LYS A 94 0.65 10.97 -4.74
CA LYS A 94 0.47 12.29 -5.36
C LYS A 94 0.11 12.16 -6.84
N THR A 95 0.85 11.35 -7.60
CA THR A 95 0.56 11.11 -9.02
C THR A 95 -0.80 10.43 -9.21
N LEU A 96 -1.14 9.46 -8.35
CA LEU A 96 -2.45 8.80 -8.36
C LEU A 96 -3.59 9.80 -8.14
N ALA A 97 -3.41 10.79 -7.27
CA ALA A 97 -4.41 11.81 -6.97
C ALA A 97 -4.63 12.80 -8.13
N VAL A 98 -3.55 13.23 -8.81
CA VAL A 98 -3.65 14.22 -9.91
C VAL A 98 -3.91 13.59 -11.28
N GLY A 99 -3.60 12.30 -11.44
CA GLY A 99 -3.66 11.59 -12.71
C GLY A 99 -2.34 11.67 -13.48
N LEU A 100 -2.01 10.59 -14.19
CA LEU A 100 -0.77 10.48 -14.98
C LEU A 100 -0.84 11.21 -16.33
N LEU A 101 -2.04 11.26 -16.92
CA LEU A 101 -2.24 11.89 -18.22
C LEU A 101 -2.30 13.42 -18.07
N VAL A 102 -1.73 14.11 -19.05
CA VAL A 102 -1.71 15.59 -19.12
C VAL A 102 -3.10 16.12 -19.53
N VAL A 103 -3.80 15.39 -20.38
CA VAL A 103 -5.15 15.71 -20.87
C VAL A 103 -6.05 14.53 -20.56
N ASN A 104 -7.16 14.83 -19.89
CA ASN A 104 -8.14 13.86 -19.43
C ASN A 104 -9.50 14.33 -19.96
N ASP A 105 -10.20 13.49 -20.73
CA ASP A 105 -11.55 13.77 -21.23
C ASP A 105 -12.59 13.83 -20.10
#